data_AF-A0A5H2YBZ3-F1
#
_entry.id   AF-A0A5H2YBZ3-F1
#
_cell.length_a   1.000
_cell.length_b   1.000
_cell.length_c   1.000
_cell.angle_alpha   90.00
_cell.angle_beta   90.00
_cell.angle_gamma   90.00
#
_symmetry.space_group_name_H-M   'P 1'
#
loop_
_entity.id
_entity.type
_entity.pdbx_description
1 polymer ?
#
loop_
_entity_poly.entity_id
_entity_poly.type
_entity_poly.pdbx_seq_one_letter_code
_entity_poly.pdbx_strand_id
1 'polypeptide(L)'
;MDGTKPITPRERELLGMETIASQMPIKFPNGACWTDFTGECKFCDREIPDDLLRGIVTRPLPSVAVVEAVGACPHCRIATPFLYRMHDDMRITGPREEGWCTWRPTESLLERIKRAFGWFKCS
;
A
#
# COMPACT_ATOMS: atom_id res chain seq x y z
N MET A 1 -4.52 -23.86 -16.04
CA MET A 1 -4.16 -22.65 -16.82
C MET A 1 -2.85 -22.16 -16.25
N ASP A 2 -1.76 -22.28 -17.02
CA ASP A 2 -0.43 -21.79 -16.60
C ASP A 2 -0.47 -20.25 -16.56
N GLY A 3 -0.76 -19.73 -15.35
CA GLY A 3 -1.17 -18.36 -15.08
C GLY A 3 -0.04 -17.35 -14.89
N THR A 4 1.11 -17.54 -15.54
CA THR A 4 2.24 -16.60 -15.42
C THR A 4 2.13 -15.51 -16.48
N LYS A 5 1.42 -14.42 -16.16
CA LYS A 5 1.53 -13.15 -16.89
C LYS A 5 3.01 -12.72 -16.87
N PRO A 6 3.62 -12.38 -18.03
CA PRO A 6 4.95 -11.78 -18.06
C PRO A 6 5.00 -10.51 -17.21
N ILE A 7 6.08 -10.34 -16.43
CA ILE A 7 6.34 -9.11 -15.67
C ILE A 7 6.58 -7.98 -16.68
N THR A 8 5.79 -6.92 -16.58
CA THR A 8 5.92 -5.71 -17.40
C THR A 8 7.20 -4.94 -17.05
N PRO A 9 7.72 -4.09 -17.96
CA PRO A 9 8.89 -3.27 -17.67
C PRO A 9 8.72 -2.41 -16.40
N ARG A 10 7.54 -1.80 -16.21
CA ARG A 10 7.26 -1.00 -15.01
C ARG A 10 7.23 -1.85 -13.74
N GLU A 11 6.62 -3.04 -13.79
CA GLU A 11 6.64 -3.95 -12.63
C GLU A 11 8.07 -4.38 -12.27
N ARG A 12 8.94 -4.59 -13.26
CA ARG A 12 10.35 -4.92 -13.05
C ARG A 12 11.13 -3.76 -12.41
N GLU A 13 10.88 -2.53 -12.84
CA GLU A 13 11.48 -1.34 -12.22
C GLU A 13 11.10 -1.25 -10.74
N LEU A 14 9.80 -1.36 -10.44
CA LEU A 14 9.27 -1.27 -9.06
C LEU A 14 9.82 -2.38 -8.16
N LEU A 15 9.98 -3.61 -8.68
CA LEU A 15 10.61 -4.72 -7.95
C LEU A 15 12.08 -4.45 -7.60
N GLY A 16 12.76 -3.56 -8.33
CA GLY A 16 14.13 -3.14 -8.04
C GLY A 16 14.24 -2.01 -7.01
N MET A 17 13.11 -1.43 -6.58
CA MET A 17 13.09 -0.33 -5.62
C MET A 17 13.13 -0.84 -4.17
N GLU A 18 13.16 0.11 -3.24
CA GLU A 18 13.02 -0.18 -1.82
C GLU A 18 11.63 -0.73 -1.48
N THR A 19 11.50 -1.28 -0.27
CA THR A 19 10.22 -1.76 0.25
C THR A 19 9.27 -0.59 0.47
N ILE A 20 7.96 -0.81 0.38
CA ILE A 20 7.00 0.23 0.80
C ILE A 20 7.07 0.45 2.30
N ALA A 21 7.34 -0.59 3.09
CA ALA A 21 7.50 -0.49 4.53
C ALA A 21 8.62 0.47 4.97
N SER A 22 9.75 0.55 4.25
CA SER A 22 10.82 1.51 4.56
C SER A 22 10.46 2.98 4.28
N GLN A 23 9.41 3.22 3.51
CA GLN A 23 8.90 4.54 3.17
C GLN A 23 7.72 4.98 4.07
N MET A 24 7.35 4.14 5.04
CA MET A 24 6.36 4.43 6.07
C MET A 24 7.04 4.94 7.36
N PRO A 25 6.34 5.76 8.18
CA PRO A 25 4.98 6.25 7.99
C PRO A 25 4.89 7.44 7.04
N ILE A 26 3.73 7.59 6.37
CA ILE A 26 3.40 8.79 5.58
C ILE A 26 2.67 9.79 6.46
N LYS A 27 3.37 10.87 6.84
CA LYS A 27 2.81 11.96 7.66
C LYS A 27 2.30 13.11 6.80
N PHE A 28 1.09 13.59 7.08
CA PHE A 28 0.47 14.74 6.44
C PHE A 28 0.52 16.00 7.32
N PRO A 29 0.49 17.21 6.74
CA PRO A 29 0.57 18.46 7.51
C PRO A 29 -0.57 18.63 8.54
N ASN A 30 -1.73 18.04 8.29
CA ASN A 30 -2.90 18.08 9.19
C ASN A 30 -2.79 17.09 10.37
N GLY A 31 -1.67 16.37 10.50
CA GLY A 31 -1.44 15.36 11.54
C GLY A 31 -1.93 13.96 11.20
N ALA A 32 -2.59 13.75 10.05
CA ALA A 32 -2.93 12.41 9.59
C ALA A 32 -1.67 11.60 9.26
N CYS A 33 -1.72 10.31 9.55
CA CYS A 33 -0.57 9.44 9.47
C CYS A 33 -1.00 8.06 9.00
N TRP A 34 -0.38 7.59 7.91
CA TRP A 34 -0.49 6.21 7.46
C TRP A 34 0.73 5.46 7.97
N THR A 35 0.50 4.51 8.85
CA THR A 35 1.56 3.79 9.59
C THR A 35 2.12 2.61 8.82
N ASP A 36 1.29 2.00 7.99
CA ASP A 36 1.53 0.74 7.33
C ASP A 36 0.80 0.67 5.98
N PHE A 37 1.24 -0.26 5.16
CA PHE A 37 0.61 -0.58 3.89
C PHE A 37 0.74 -2.06 3.61
N THR A 38 -0.37 -2.77 3.76
CA THR A 38 -0.46 -4.20 3.46
C THR A 38 -1.03 -4.41 2.06
N GLY A 39 -0.45 -5.33 1.31
CA GLY A 39 -0.93 -5.74 0.00
C GLY A 39 -1.32 -7.22 0.00
N GLU A 40 -2.42 -7.56 -0.68
CA GLU A 40 -2.84 -8.96 -0.85
C GLU A 40 -2.54 -9.44 -2.27
N CYS A 41 -2.21 -10.71 -2.40
CA CYS A 41 -2.03 -11.34 -3.69
C CYS A 41 -3.38 -11.51 -4.40
N LYS A 42 -3.52 -10.93 -5.59
CA LYS A 42 -4.75 -10.99 -6.40
C LYS A 42 -5.25 -12.39 -6.82
N PHE A 43 -4.52 -13.45 -6.49
CA PHE A 43 -4.85 -14.83 -6.89
C PHE A 43 -5.16 -15.74 -5.71
N CYS A 44 -4.46 -15.59 -4.59
CA CYS A 44 -4.70 -16.42 -3.40
C CYS A 44 -5.21 -15.63 -2.19
N ASP A 45 -5.40 -14.32 -2.34
CA ASP A 45 -5.89 -13.39 -1.32
C ASP A 45 -5.08 -13.41 0.00
N ARG A 46 -3.86 -13.94 -0.06
CA ARG A 46 -2.92 -13.92 1.06
C ARG A 46 -2.16 -12.60 1.07
N GLU A 47 -1.94 -12.09 2.27
CA GLU A 47 -1.03 -10.97 2.49
C GLU A 47 0.35 -11.27 1.89
N ILE A 48 0.90 -10.27 1.20
CA ILE A 48 2.25 -10.29 0.65
C ILE A 48 3.16 -9.72 1.74
N PRO A 49 4.21 -10.45 2.16
CA PRO A 49 5.17 -9.96 3.13
C PRO A 49 5.74 -8.58 2.76
N ASP A 50 5.90 -7.70 3.75
CA ASP A 50 6.37 -6.32 3.57
C ASP A 50 7.72 -6.20 2.83
N ASP A 51 8.62 -7.17 3.02
CA ASP A 51 9.93 -7.24 2.36
C ASP A 51 9.85 -7.61 0.86
N LEU A 52 8.70 -8.13 0.45
CA LEU A 52 8.35 -8.49 -0.93
C LEU A 52 7.39 -7.50 -1.59
N LEU A 53 7.03 -6.41 -0.91
CA LEU A 53 6.21 -5.32 -1.41
C LEU A 53 7.08 -4.10 -1.69
N ARG A 54 7.41 -3.87 -2.97
CA ARG A 54 8.42 -2.90 -3.39
C ARG A 54 7.85 -1.84 -4.32
N GLY A 55 8.40 -0.64 -4.26
CA GLY A 55 7.97 0.46 -5.12
C GLY A 55 8.33 1.81 -4.55
N ILE A 56 7.47 2.79 -4.81
CA ILE A 56 7.72 4.18 -4.46
C ILE A 56 6.47 4.85 -3.88
N VAL A 57 6.70 5.67 -2.86
CA VAL A 57 5.75 6.62 -2.33
C VAL A 57 6.13 8.02 -2.84
N THR A 58 5.25 8.64 -3.61
CA THR A 58 5.43 10.02 -4.09
C THR A 58 4.41 10.96 -3.46
N ARG A 59 4.74 12.24 -3.35
CA ARG A 59 3.86 13.26 -2.77
C ARG A 59 3.57 14.37 -3.79
N PRO A 60 2.64 14.15 -4.74
CA PRO A 60 2.31 15.15 -5.74
C PRO A 60 1.54 16.35 -5.18
N LEU A 61 0.82 16.19 -4.07
CA LEU A 61 0.08 17.25 -3.38
C LEU A 61 0.29 17.16 -1.87
N PRO A 62 0.19 18.28 -1.12
CA PRO A 62 0.35 18.25 0.35
C PRO A 62 -0.64 17.32 1.06
N SER A 63 -1.84 17.13 0.50
CA SER A 63 -2.92 16.29 1.04
C SER A 63 -3.00 14.89 0.43
N VAL A 64 -2.12 14.54 -0.53
CA VAL A 64 -2.14 13.24 -1.22
C VAL A 64 -0.75 12.64 -1.33
N ALA A 65 -0.60 11.41 -0.85
CA ALA A 65 0.53 10.54 -1.18
C ALA A 65 0.10 9.47 -2.17
N VAL A 66 0.95 9.10 -3.10
CA VAL A 66 0.70 8.06 -4.11
C VAL A 66 1.65 6.91 -3.86
N VAL A 67 1.09 5.74 -3.61
CA VAL A 67 1.81 4.47 -3.54
C VAL A 67 1.70 3.80 -4.90
N GLU A 68 2.83 3.61 -5.56
CA GLU A 68 2.95 2.77 -6.75
C GLU A 68 3.91 1.62 -6.40
N ALA A 69 3.38 0.41 -6.34
CA ALA A 69 4.11 -0.75 -5.82
C ALA A 69 3.80 -2.03 -6.58
N VAL A 70 4.66 -3.02 -6.39
CA VAL A 70 4.47 -4.40 -6.82
C VAL A 70 4.81 -5.33 -5.67
N GLY A 71 3.89 -6.23 -5.36
CA GLY A 71 4.10 -7.33 -4.43
C GLY A 71 4.39 -8.63 -5.16
N ALA A 72 5.48 -9.32 -4.79
CA ALA A 72 5.79 -10.65 -5.29
C ALA A 72 5.25 -11.71 -4.32
N CYS A 73 4.19 -12.43 -4.72
CA CYS A 73 3.62 -13.46 -3.86
C CYS A 73 4.53 -14.70 -3.78
N PRO A 74 4.98 -15.14 -2.60
CA PRO A 74 5.86 -16.31 -2.47
C PRO A 74 5.16 -17.64 -2.82
N HIS A 75 3.83 -17.68 -2.72
CA HIS A 75 3.02 -18.88 -3.01
C HIS A 75 2.68 -19.00 -4.49
N CYS A 76 2.09 -17.96 -5.06
CA CYS A 76 1.64 -17.96 -6.45
C CYS A 76 2.76 -17.65 -7.43
N ARG A 77 3.89 -17.07 -6.97
CA ARG A 77 5.00 -16.58 -7.79
C ARG A 77 4.53 -15.58 -8.87
N ILE A 78 3.50 -14.79 -8.54
CA ILE A 78 2.99 -13.74 -9.41
C ILE A 78 3.28 -12.36 -8.81
N ALA A 79 3.49 -11.39 -9.69
CA ALA A 79 3.54 -9.98 -9.37
C ALA A 79 2.12 -9.39 -9.29
N THR A 80 1.81 -8.72 -8.18
CA THR A 80 0.55 -8.00 -7.98
C THR A 80 0.85 -6.50 -7.93
N PRO A 81 0.38 -5.71 -8.92
CA PRO A 81 0.58 -4.26 -8.90
C PRO A 81 -0.41 -3.57 -7.98
N PHE A 82 0.05 -2.51 -7.32
CA PHE A 82 -0.73 -1.64 -6.47
C PHE A 82 -0.53 -0.19 -6.90
N LEU A 83 -1.64 0.53 -7.10
CA LEU A 83 -1.62 1.95 -7.40
C LEU A 83 -2.70 2.64 -6.56
N TYR A 84 -2.28 3.31 -5.50
CA TYR A 84 -3.20 3.92 -4.55
C TYR A 84 -2.82 5.36 -4.24
N ARG A 85 -3.83 6.18 -4.02
CA ARG A 85 -3.70 7.53 -3.48
C ARG A 85 -4.20 7.49 -2.05
N MET A 86 -3.31 7.76 -1.11
CA MET A 86 -3.60 7.91 0.30
C MET A 86 -3.85 9.38 0.58
N HIS A 87 -5.02 9.69 1.14
CA HIS A 87 -5.45 11.05 1.43
C HIS A 87 -5.21 11.38 2.92
N ASP A 88 -5.01 12.65 3.20
CA ASP A 88 -4.85 13.18 4.56
C ASP A 88 -6.13 13.12 5.41
N ASP A 89 -7.25 12.71 4.84
CA ASP A 89 -8.52 12.44 5.53
C ASP A 89 -8.82 10.93 5.70
N MET A 90 -7.76 10.12 5.64
CA MET A 90 -7.78 8.66 5.81
C MET A 90 -8.62 7.91 4.75
N ARG A 91 -8.87 8.52 3.59
CA ARG A 91 -9.42 7.82 2.42
C ARG A 91 -8.30 7.26 1.55
N ILE A 92 -8.62 6.19 0.84
CA ILE A 92 -7.81 5.66 -0.25
C ILE A 92 -8.60 5.80 -1.55
N THR A 93 -7.93 6.20 -2.63
CA THR A 93 -8.47 6.06 -3.98
C THR A 93 -7.56 5.23 -4.86
N GLY A 94 -8.13 4.41 -5.73
CA GLY A 94 -7.37 3.50 -6.60
C GLY A 94 -8.20 2.91 -7.72
N PRO A 95 -7.57 2.29 -8.72
CA PRO A 95 -8.25 1.66 -9.83
C PRO A 95 -8.96 0.38 -9.39
N ARG A 96 -10.18 0.20 -9.91
CA ARG A 96 -11.00 -1.01 -9.90
C ARG A 96 -11.49 -1.27 -11.32
N GLU A 97 -12.21 -2.38 -11.53
CA GLU A 97 -12.72 -2.79 -12.85
C GLU A 97 -13.54 -1.68 -13.54
N GLU A 98 -14.33 -0.91 -12.78
CA GLU A 98 -15.20 0.17 -13.29
C GLU A 98 -14.55 1.57 -13.25
N GLY A 99 -13.26 1.68 -12.90
CA GLY A 99 -12.54 2.95 -12.82
C GLY A 99 -12.01 3.27 -11.43
N TRP A 100 -11.85 4.56 -11.12
CA TRP A 100 -11.31 4.98 -9.82
C TRP A 100 -12.39 4.93 -8.74
N CYS A 101 -12.15 4.14 -7.70
CA CYS A 101 -13.04 4.05 -6.54
C CYS A 101 -12.39 4.66 -5.29
N THR A 102 -13.23 5.04 -4.33
CA THR A 102 -12.81 5.58 -3.02
C THR A 102 -13.30 4.67 -1.91
N TRP A 103 -12.43 4.32 -0.98
CA TRP A 103 -12.80 3.57 0.23
C TRP A 103 -12.03 4.08 1.44
N ARG A 104 -12.43 3.65 2.63
CA ARG A 104 -11.66 3.84 3.87
C ARG A 104 -11.15 2.48 4.33
N PRO A 105 -9.88 2.36 4.74
CA PRO A 105 -9.38 1.11 5.31
C PRO A 105 -10.19 0.79 6.57
N THR A 106 -10.48 -0.49 6.78
CA THR A 106 -11.07 -0.92 8.04
C THR A 106 -9.98 -0.81 9.10
N GLU A 107 -10.11 0.14 10.04
CA GLU A 107 -9.19 0.24 11.17
C GLU A 107 -9.10 -1.14 11.84
N SER A 108 -7.91 -1.75 11.89
CA SER A 108 -7.75 -3.01 12.61
C SER A 108 -8.12 -2.81 14.08
N LEU A 109 -8.71 -3.82 14.72
CA LEU A 109 -9.07 -3.79 16.15
C LEU A 109 -7.86 -3.39 17.02
N LEU A 110 -6.64 -3.73 16.59
CA LEU A 110 -5.38 -3.35 17.20
C LEU A 110 -5.11 -1.85 17.14
N GLU A 111 -5.42 -1.18 16.03
CA GLU A 111 -5.32 0.29 15.91
C GLU A 111 -6.40 1.01 16.75
N ARG A 112 -7.60 0.42 16.87
CA ARG A 112 -8.64 0.94 17.78
C ARG A 112 -8.22 0.84 19.25
N ILE A 113 -7.55 -0.25 19.64
CA ILE A 113 -7.05 -0.47 21.00
C ILE A 113 -5.81 0.41 21.29
N LYS A 114 -4.86 0.55 20.36
CA LYS A 114 -3.72 1.48 20.50
C LYS A 114 -4.17 2.92 20.69
N ARG A 115 -5.23 3.35 19.99
CA ARG A 115 -5.81 4.69 20.16
C ARG A 115 -6.51 4.86 21.52
N ALA A 116 -7.06 3.78 22.08
CA ALA A 116 -7.72 3.79 23.39
C ALA A 116 -6.73 3.76 24.58
N PHE A 117 -5.54 3.19 24.41
CA PHE A 117 -4.54 3.05 25.48
C PHE A 117 -3.48 4.15 25.56
N GLY A 118 -3.53 5.14 24.67
CA GLY A 118 -2.73 6.36 24.81
C GLY A 118 -1.23 6.17 24.52
N TRP A 119 -0.74 7.05 23.64
CA TRP A 119 0.66 7.44 23.49
C TRP A 119 1.55 6.53 22.62
N PHE A 120 1.64 6.88 21.32
CA PHE A 120 2.90 7.35 20.75
C PHE A 120 2.60 8.55 19.84
N LYS A 121 3.18 9.69 20.20
CA LYS A 121 3.20 10.90 19.38
C LYS A 121 3.79 10.55 18.02
N CYS A 122 3.07 10.84 16.94
CA CYS A 122 3.73 11.26 15.71
C CYS A 122 4.35 12.63 16.01
N SER A 123 5.57 12.61 16.55
CA SER A 123 6.43 13.80 16.61
C SER A 123 7.06 14.09 15.26
#